data_AF-A0A0D4BTS1-F1
#
_entry.id   AF-A0A0D4BTS1-F1
#
_cell.length_a   1.000
_cell.length_b   1.000
_cell.length_c   1.000
_cell.angle_alpha   90.00
_cell.angle_beta   90.00
_cell.angle_gamma   90.00
#
_symmetry.space_group_name_H-M   'P 1'
#
loop_
_entity.id
_entity.type
_entity.pdbx_description
1 polymer ?
#
loop_
_entity_poly.entity_id
_entity_poly.type
_entity_poly.pdbx_seq_one_letter_code
_entity_poly.pdbx_strand_id
1 'polypeptide(L)'
;LNNWYPQKLLADARYRERRLSVLSARARQAFLEYHPLRPSPEDPDRIYRSFPYGPTLEVFMLDERSYRGPNGPNRQEQPGPDTDFMGPAQVRWLKRQLERSRATWKVIA
;
A
#
# COMPACT_ATOMS: atom_id res chain seq x y z
N LEU A 1 0.61 -15.61 -3.13
CA LEU A 1 1.47 -14.47 -2.70
C LEU A 1 1.05 -13.95 -1.31
N ASN A 2 0.75 -14.82 -0.34
CA ASN A 2 0.37 -14.36 1.00
C ASN A 2 1.61 -13.94 1.81
N ASN A 3 1.50 -12.85 2.58
CA ASN A 3 2.55 -12.32 3.45
C ASN A 3 3.92 -12.11 2.75
N TRP A 4 3.93 -11.32 1.66
CA TRP A 4 5.15 -10.99 0.92
C TRP A 4 5.81 -9.70 1.42
N TYR A 5 7.11 -9.57 1.18
CA TYR A 5 7.93 -8.37 1.37
C TYR A 5 9.03 -8.32 0.27
N PRO A 6 9.62 -7.15 -0.04
CA PRO A 6 10.40 -6.96 -1.27
C PRO A 6 11.58 -7.93 -1.48
N GLN A 7 12.23 -8.36 -0.40
CA GLN A 7 13.43 -9.23 -0.44
C GLN A 7 13.10 -10.72 -0.36
N LYS A 8 11.82 -11.08 -0.22
CA LYS A 8 11.42 -12.49 -0.07
C LYS A 8 11.59 -13.26 -1.38
N LEU A 9 12.11 -14.47 -1.26
CA LEU A 9 12.13 -15.46 -2.34
C LEU A 9 11.09 -16.56 -2.07
N LEU A 10 10.46 -17.08 -3.13
CA LEU A 10 9.70 -18.32 -3.05
C LEU A 10 10.67 -19.48 -2.84
N ALA A 11 10.43 -20.27 -1.79
CA ALA A 11 11.24 -21.45 -1.47
C ALA A 11 10.96 -22.63 -2.42
N ASP A 12 9.77 -22.67 -3.04
CA ASP A 12 9.35 -23.75 -3.91
C ASP A 12 10.13 -23.75 -5.23
N ALA A 13 10.91 -24.81 -5.44
CA ALA A 13 11.80 -24.98 -6.58
C ALA A 13 11.08 -25.15 -7.93
N ARG A 14 9.76 -25.40 -7.93
CA ARG A 14 8.96 -25.51 -9.16
C ARG A 14 8.83 -24.18 -9.90
N TYR A 15 9.00 -23.05 -9.21
CA TYR A 15 8.89 -21.72 -9.79
C TYR A 15 10.19 -21.30 -10.47
N ARG A 16 10.09 -20.89 -11.75
CA ARG A 16 11.23 -20.32 -12.50
C ARG A 16 11.59 -18.93 -11.99
N GLU A 17 10.59 -18.06 -11.80
CA GLU A 17 10.78 -16.77 -11.13
C GLU A 17 10.40 -16.92 -9.66
N ARG A 18 11.37 -16.64 -8.77
CA ARG A 18 11.22 -16.81 -7.32
C ARG A 18 11.26 -15.48 -6.57
N ARG A 19 11.67 -14.38 -7.21
CA ARG A 19 11.74 -13.06 -6.58
C ARG A 19 10.33 -12.50 -6.39
N LEU A 20 9.93 -12.32 -5.14
CA LEU A 20 8.60 -11.78 -4.86
C LEU A 20 8.43 -10.33 -5.28
N SER A 21 9.51 -9.54 -5.36
CA SER A 21 9.46 -8.19 -5.94
C SER A 21 9.01 -8.19 -7.40
N VAL A 22 9.47 -9.15 -8.21
CA VAL A 22 9.05 -9.28 -9.61
C VAL A 22 7.60 -9.76 -9.71
N LEU A 23 7.23 -10.77 -8.90
CA LEU A 23 5.87 -11.30 -8.90
C LEU A 23 4.86 -10.29 -8.35
N SER A 24 5.21 -9.49 -7.35
CA SER A 24 4.33 -8.46 -6.78
C SER A 24 4.15 -7.29 -7.74
N ALA A 25 5.19 -6.85 -8.46
CA ALA A 25 5.06 -5.82 -9.49
C ALA A 25 4.09 -6.25 -10.60
N ARG A 26 4.23 -7.49 -11.09
CA ARG A 26 3.30 -8.07 -12.09
C ARG A 26 1.88 -8.22 -11.53
N ALA A 27 1.75 -8.65 -10.28
CA ALA A 27 0.44 -8.76 -9.64
C ALA A 27 -0.21 -7.38 -9.44
N ARG A 28 0.56 -6.33 -9.14
CA ARG A 28 0.07 -4.95 -9.05
C ARG A 28 -0.46 -4.47 -10.39
N GLN A 29 0.29 -4.69 -11.47
CA GLN A 29 -0.17 -4.36 -12.82
C GLN A 29 -1.50 -5.05 -13.13
N ALA A 30 -1.57 -6.38 -12.97
CA ALA A 30 -2.80 -7.12 -13.19
C ALA A 30 -3.96 -6.65 -12.28
N PHE A 31 -3.67 -6.28 -11.03
CA PHE A 31 -4.70 -5.73 -10.15
C PHE A 31 -5.28 -4.42 -10.72
N LEU A 32 -4.43 -3.50 -11.17
CA LEU A 32 -4.86 -2.20 -11.73
C LEU A 32 -5.55 -2.35 -13.09
N GLU A 33 -5.16 -3.32 -13.91
CA GLU A 33 -5.76 -3.61 -15.22
C GLU A 33 -7.16 -4.24 -15.09
N TYR A 34 -7.38 -5.08 -14.08
CA TYR A 34 -8.59 -5.89 -13.96
C TYR A 34 -9.54 -5.48 -12.82
N HIS A 35 -9.20 -4.45 -12.02
CA HIS A 35 -10.11 -3.86 -11.04
C HIS A 35 -10.55 -2.46 -11.46
N PRO A 36 -11.81 -2.06 -11.15
CA PRO A 36 -12.34 -0.75 -11.51
C PRO A 36 -11.82 0.35 -10.57
N LEU A 37 -10.51 0.60 -10.62
CA LEU A 37 -9.86 1.70 -9.92
C LEU A 37 -9.59 2.83 -10.91
N ARG A 38 -9.90 4.06 -10.50
CA ARG A 38 -9.53 5.24 -11.28
C ARG A 38 -8.03 5.50 -11.09
N PRO A 39 -7.23 5.53 -12.18
CA PRO A 39 -5.82 5.90 -12.08
C PRO A 39 -5.65 7.31 -11.51
N SER A 40 -4.62 7.47 -10.70
CA SER A 40 -4.25 8.76 -10.14
C SER A 40 -3.37 9.53 -11.13
N PRO A 41 -3.65 10.81 -11.44
CA PRO A 41 -2.81 11.61 -12.33
C PRO A 41 -1.37 11.78 -11.83
N GLU A 42 -1.17 11.79 -10.50
CA GLU A 42 0.16 11.97 -9.91
C GLU A 42 1.00 10.68 -9.87
N ASP A 43 0.32 9.53 -9.93
CA ASP A 43 0.92 8.19 -9.80
C ASP A 43 -0.10 7.18 -10.35
N PRO A 44 0.03 6.74 -11.61
CA PRO A 44 -0.88 5.77 -12.23
C PRO A 44 -0.93 4.42 -11.49
N ASP A 45 0.09 4.12 -10.70
CA ASP A 45 0.22 2.85 -9.97
C ASP A 45 -0.31 2.94 -8.52
N ARG A 46 -0.85 4.09 -8.11
CA ARG A 46 -1.34 4.34 -6.75
C ARG A 46 -2.61 3.55 -6.44
N ILE A 47 -2.57 2.75 -5.37
CA ILE A 47 -3.73 1.98 -4.88
C ILE A 47 -4.49 2.70 -3.74
N TYR A 48 -3.80 3.43 -2.88
CA TYR A 48 -4.44 4.13 -1.76
C TYR A 48 -5.30 5.30 -2.24
N ARG A 49 -6.47 5.49 -1.63
CA ARG A 49 -7.42 6.57 -1.96
C ARG A 49 -8.38 6.84 -0.79
N SER A 50 -9.08 7.97 -0.84
CA SER A 50 -10.25 8.21 0.01
C SER A 50 -11.45 8.59 -0.83
N PHE A 51 -12.65 8.35 -0.30
CA PHE A 51 -13.88 8.83 -0.90
C PHE A 51 -14.95 9.07 0.18
N PRO A 52 -15.73 10.15 0.07
CA PRO A 52 -16.86 10.40 0.96
C PRO A 52 -18.06 9.54 0.56
N TYR A 53 -18.82 9.13 1.57
CA TYR A 53 -20.13 8.52 1.46
C TYR A 53 -21.15 9.44 2.15
N GLY A 54 -21.62 10.43 1.38
CA GLY A 54 -22.41 11.55 1.93
C GLY A 54 -21.59 12.44 2.87
N PRO A 55 -22.24 13.29 3.69
CA PRO A 55 -21.55 14.18 4.61
C PRO A 55 -21.08 13.47 5.90
N THR A 56 -21.51 12.24 6.15
CA THR A 56 -21.33 11.58 7.44
C THR A 56 -20.16 10.62 7.49
N LEU A 57 -19.74 10.02 6.37
CA LEU A 57 -18.70 9.00 6.34
C LEU A 57 -17.66 9.33 5.26
N GLU A 58 -16.38 9.19 5.60
CA GLU A 58 -15.29 9.11 4.62
C GLU A 58 -14.48 7.84 4.86
N VAL A 59 -14.21 7.10 3.78
CA VAL A 59 -13.42 5.86 3.82
C VAL A 59 -12.05 6.16 3.23
N PHE A 60 -11.00 5.84 3.99
CA PHE A 60 -9.60 5.96 3.61
C PHE A 60 -9.04 4.55 3.41
N MET A 61 -8.87 4.16 2.15
CA MET A 61 -8.32 2.87 1.77
C MET A 61 -6.80 3.00 1.61
N LEU A 62 -6.04 2.27 2.42
CA LEU A 62 -4.59 2.31 2.47
C LEU A 62 -3.94 1.26 1.55
N ASP A 63 -2.67 1.48 1.23
CA ASP A 63 -1.77 0.46 0.71
C ASP A 63 -0.67 0.18 1.73
N GLU A 64 -0.69 -1.02 2.31
CA GLU A 64 0.23 -1.46 3.36
C GLU A 64 1.28 -2.46 2.85
N ARG A 65 1.44 -2.55 1.52
CA ARG A 65 2.28 -3.56 0.88
C ARG A 65 3.20 -3.00 -0.18
N SER A 66 2.76 -2.05 -0.99
CA SER A 66 3.58 -1.57 -2.12
C SER A 66 4.78 -0.74 -1.67
N TYR A 67 4.69 -0.09 -0.50
CA TYR A 67 5.68 0.89 -0.04
C TYR A 67 6.39 0.49 1.26
N ARG A 68 6.25 -0.77 1.67
CA ARG A 68 6.87 -1.26 2.90
C ARG A 68 8.36 -1.58 2.69
N GLY A 69 9.13 -1.40 3.74
CA GLY A 69 10.50 -1.88 3.88
C GLY A 69 10.60 -3.40 4.04
N PRO A 70 11.83 -3.92 4.23
CA PRO A 70 12.07 -5.31 4.53
C PRO A 70 11.30 -5.81 5.75
N ASN A 71 11.05 -7.13 5.81
CA ASN A 71 10.74 -7.75 7.09
C ASN A 71 12.01 -7.80 7.93
N GLY A 72 11.99 -7.13 9.07
CA GLY A 72 13.03 -7.21 10.10
C GLY A 72 12.47 -7.76 11.42
N PRO A 73 13.27 -7.72 12.50
CA PRO A 73 12.81 -8.09 13.84
C PRO A 73 11.77 -7.13 14.44
N ASN A 74 11.50 -5.99 13.78
CA ASN A 74 10.61 -4.92 14.24
C ASN A 74 11.02 -4.35 15.61
N ARG A 75 12.33 -4.09 15.78
CA ARG A 75 12.95 -3.58 17.02
C ARG A 75 13.92 -2.41 16.75
N GLN A 76 13.80 -1.77 15.60
CA GLN A 76 14.62 -0.62 15.25
C GLN A 76 14.31 0.54 16.21
N GLU A 77 15.35 1.15 16.78
CA GLU A 77 15.22 2.26 17.74
C GLU A 77 14.82 3.58 17.07
N GLN A 78 15.13 3.72 15.78
CA GLN A 78 14.89 4.94 15.02
C GLN A 78 14.11 4.62 13.74
N PRO A 79 13.19 5.51 13.30
CA PRO A 79 12.54 5.39 12.01
C PRO A 79 13.53 5.50 10.85
N GLY A 80 13.30 4.71 9.81
CA GLY A 80 14.07 4.72 8.57
C GLY A 80 13.49 3.76 7.52
N PRO A 81 14.19 3.56 6.39
CA PRO A 81 13.73 2.69 5.30
C PRO A 81 13.38 1.26 5.75
N ASP A 82 14.04 0.75 6.79
CA ASP A 82 13.79 -0.59 7.35
C ASP A 82 12.53 -0.67 8.24
N THR A 83 11.91 0.47 8.52
CA THR A 83 10.69 0.59 9.33
C THR A 83 9.48 1.07 8.53
N ASP A 84 9.67 1.41 7.25
CA ASP A 84 8.57 1.88 6.41
C ASP A 84 7.51 0.79 6.23
N PHE A 85 6.24 1.16 6.40
CA PHE A 85 5.11 0.24 6.21
C PHE A 85 4.18 0.70 5.08
N MET A 86 3.81 1.99 5.08
CA MET A 86 2.99 2.63 4.06
C MET A 86 3.80 3.58 3.16
N GLY A 87 5.08 3.80 3.47
CA GLY A 87 5.92 4.81 2.84
C GLY A 87 5.57 6.26 3.23
N PRO A 88 6.53 7.18 3.15
CA PRO A 88 6.37 8.55 3.66
C PRO A 88 5.37 9.38 2.85
N ALA A 89 5.18 9.10 1.57
CA ALA A 89 4.22 9.80 0.72
C ALA A 89 2.76 9.54 1.14
N GLN A 90 2.40 8.26 1.37
CA GLN A 90 1.06 7.88 1.83
C GLN A 90 0.78 8.40 3.23
N VAL A 91 1.75 8.35 4.15
CA VAL A 91 1.59 8.90 5.51
C VAL A 91 1.28 10.39 5.45
N ARG A 92 2.02 11.16 4.65
CA ARG A 92 1.76 12.59 4.45
C ARG A 92 0.40 12.85 3.80
N TRP A 93 0.03 12.02 2.82
CA TRP A 93 -1.29 12.10 2.18
C TRP A 93 -2.41 11.85 3.18
N LEU A 94 -2.32 10.78 3.97
CA LEU A 94 -3.36 10.37 4.93
C LEU A 94 -3.58 11.47 5.98
N LYS A 95 -2.50 12.01 6.56
CA LYS A 95 -2.59 13.14 7.50
C LYS A 95 -3.37 14.32 6.91
N ARG A 96 -3.01 14.75 5.69
CA ARG A 96 -3.71 15.86 5.01
C ARG A 96 -5.17 15.56 4.71
N GLN A 97 -5.51 14.33 4.31
CA GLN A 97 -6.89 13.98 4.02
C GLN A 97 -7.74 13.92 5.30
N LEU A 98 -7.19 13.37 6.38
CA LEU A 98 -7.84 13.36 7.69
C LEU A 98 -8.10 14.77 8.23
N GLU A 99 -7.12 15.69 8.08
CA GLU A 99 -7.26 17.11 8.47
C GLU A 99 -8.34 17.84 7.65
N ARG A 100 -8.49 17.49 6.36
CA ARG A 100 -9.47 18.13 5.47
C ARG A 100 -10.88 17.56 5.61
N SER A 101 -11.00 16.33 6.06
CA SER A 101 -12.27 15.60 6.11
C SER A 101 -13.22 16.16 7.17
N ARG A 102 -14.39 16.62 6.70
CA ARG A 102 -15.50 17.10 7.54
C ARG A 102 -16.49 16.00 7.93
N ALA A 103 -16.26 14.76 7.50
CA ALA A 103 -17.14 13.64 7.80
C ALA A 103 -17.16 13.33 9.31
N THR A 104 -18.35 13.00 9.84
CA THR A 104 -18.52 12.56 11.23
C THR A 104 -17.70 11.31 11.52
N TRP A 105 -17.76 10.33 10.62
CA TRP A 105 -17.07 9.06 10.70
C TRP A 105 -15.95 8.99 9.68
N LYS A 106 -14.79 8.50 10.13
CA LYS A 106 -13.59 8.31 9.32
C LYS A 106 -13.16 6.87 9.47
N VAL A 107 -13.33 6.07 8.42
CA VAL A 107 -12.96 4.65 8.42
C VAL A 107 -11.63 4.48 7.69
N ILE A 108 -10.69 3.82 8.34
CA ILE A 108 -9.40 3.45 7.76
C ILE A 108 -9.44 1.95 7.44
N ALA A 109 -9.19 1.58 6.18
CA ALA A 109 -9.34 0.23 5.66
C ALA A 109 -8.15 -0.19 4.80
#